data_AF-A0A953IHT7-F1
#
_entry.id   AF-A0A953IHT7-F1
#
_cell.length_a   1.000
_cell.length_b   1.000
_cell.length_c   1.000
_cell.angle_alpha   90.00
_cell.angle_beta   90.00
_cell.angle_gamma   90.00
#
_symmetry.space_group_name_H-M   'P 1'
#
loop_
_entity.id
_entity.type
_entity.pdbx_description
1 polymer ?
#
loop_
_entity_poly.entity_id
_entity_poly.type
_entity_poly.pdbx_seq_one_letter_code
_entity_poly.pdbx_strand_id
1 'polypeptide(L)'
;VEVAASVKGAAKESTQDLAWRDKPVRERLAHAMVKGITDFIVADTEEARIGSARPLDVIEGPLMDGMNVVGDLFGAGKMFLPQVVKSARVMKQAVAHLLPFIEAEKAAGGASTKGKVVMATVKGDVHDIGKNIVGVVLACNNYEVVDLGVMVAADKILAAAREHQADVIGLSGLITPSLEEMAHVASEMQRQGFTQPLLIGGATTSRAHTAIKIAPNYAGTTVYVPDASRAVGVVSQLLSEGQSAAYRAEVAADYAKVREQHAQKKGVQLVTLEAARANRFKTVDAAPTKPKQLGVQVLADYDLAQLVPCLDWTPFFQTWDLAGAYPTILDDPKVGETARQVFADGQAMLKRIVDEKWLTANGVFGIFPANAVGDDVEIYTDESRKAVRLTWHNLRQQQVRPEGKPNYCLSDFIAPKDSGVADYVGAFAVTAGLGIERKLAEFAAQHDDYNAILLKALADRLAEAFAEHLHQRVRREYWGYAADEALSNAELIAEKYRGIRPAAGYPACPDHTEKGPLFALLDATKNTGMALTESFAMHPAASVSGFYLAHPEARYFAVTKIGRDQLEDYAKRKGMTLAEAERWLAPVL
;
A
#
# COMPACT_ATOMS: atom_id res chain seq x y z
N VAL A 1 -20.15 50.10 16.93
CA VAL A 1 -20.98 50.66 15.84
C VAL A 1 -20.40 50.12 14.54
N GLU A 2 -21.16 49.22 13.91
CA GLU A 2 -21.16 48.77 12.50
C GLU A 2 -19.81 48.60 11.76
N VAL A 3 -19.49 47.45 11.16
CA VAL A 3 -20.28 46.79 10.10
C VAL A 3 -20.15 45.26 10.24
N ALA A 4 -21.26 44.63 10.60
CA ALA A 4 -21.49 43.20 10.50
C ALA A 4 -22.63 43.00 9.48
N ALA A 5 -22.29 42.71 8.22
CA ALA A 5 -23.23 42.20 7.23
C ALA A 5 -22.48 41.70 5.98
N SER A 6 -22.51 40.38 5.75
CA SER A 6 -22.68 39.72 4.44
C SER A 6 -21.82 38.46 4.26
N VAL A 7 -22.04 37.43 5.06
CA VAL A 7 -21.94 36.03 4.60
C VAL A 7 -23.09 35.24 5.23
N LYS A 8 -24.31 35.42 4.71
CA LYS A 8 -25.39 34.45 4.92
C LYS A 8 -25.25 33.37 3.86
N GLY A 9 -24.31 32.45 4.07
CA GLY A 9 -24.37 31.13 3.46
C GLY A 9 -25.48 30.37 4.18
N ALA A 10 -26.67 30.35 3.60
CA ALA A 10 -27.74 29.49 4.08
C ALA A 10 -27.23 28.05 3.99
N ALA A 11 -26.95 27.43 5.14
CA ALA A 11 -26.88 25.99 5.23
C ALA A 11 -28.23 25.47 4.76
N LYS A 12 -28.25 24.94 3.53
CA LYS A 12 -29.40 24.23 3.00
C LYS A 12 -29.52 22.98 3.87
N GLU A 13 -30.40 23.02 4.86
CA GLU A 13 -30.85 21.81 5.53
C GLU A 13 -31.32 20.88 4.42
N SER A 14 -30.53 19.84 4.19
CA SER A 14 -30.89 18.72 3.33
C SER A 14 -32.01 17.97 4.04
N THR A 15 -33.25 18.46 3.93
CA THR A 15 -34.42 17.58 4.02
C THR A 15 -34.16 16.47 3.02
N GLN A 16 -33.84 15.27 3.52
CA GLN A 16 -33.62 14.10 2.68
C GLN A 16 -34.81 13.98 1.73
N ASP A 17 -34.54 14.02 0.42
CA ASP A 17 -35.57 13.78 -0.57
C ASP A 17 -36.01 12.31 -0.46
N LEU A 18 -37.13 12.08 0.22
CA LEU A 18 -37.70 10.76 0.44
C LEU A 18 -38.68 10.37 -0.69
N ALA A 19 -38.77 11.11 -1.80
CA ALA A 19 -39.69 10.78 -2.89
C ALA A 19 -39.43 9.38 -3.51
N TRP A 20 -38.21 8.84 -3.37
CA TRP A 20 -37.90 7.47 -3.79
C TRP A 20 -38.59 6.41 -2.93
N ARG A 21 -39.05 6.74 -1.70
CA ARG A 21 -39.75 5.81 -0.79
C ARG A 21 -41.15 5.44 -1.28
N ASP A 22 -41.77 6.28 -2.11
CA ASP A 22 -43.10 6.02 -2.67
C ASP A 22 -43.08 5.02 -3.84
N LYS A 23 -41.88 4.60 -4.27
CA LYS A 23 -41.68 3.66 -5.38
C LYS A 23 -41.91 2.20 -4.97
N PRO A 24 -42.14 1.28 -5.92
CA PRO A 24 -42.16 -0.16 -5.64
C PRO A 24 -40.84 -0.67 -5.02
N VAL A 25 -40.91 -1.69 -4.16
CA VAL A 25 -39.75 -2.22 -3.41
C VAL A 25 -38.54 -2.55 -4.28
N ARG A 26 -38.75 -3.08 -5.49
CA ARG A 26 -37.68 -3.37 -6.45
C ARG A 26 -36.90 -2.11 -6.84
N GLU A 27 -37.61 -1.02 -7.13
CA GLU A 27 -36.99 0.27 -7.47
C GLU A 27 -36.33 0.92 -6.25
N ARG A 28 -36.89 0.73 -5.05
CA ARG A 28 -36.29 1.22 -3.80
C ARG A 28 -34.97 0.54 -3.50
N LEU A 29 -34.90 -0.78 -3.64
CA LEU A 29 -33.68 -1.56 -3.49
C LEU A 29 -32.62 -1.16 -4.52
N ALA A 30 -32.99 -1.01 -5.79
CA ALA A 30 -32.07 -0.54 -6.82
C ALA A 30 -31.57 0.89 -6.54
N HIS A 31 -32.45 1.79 -6.11
CA HIS A 31 -32.07 3.16 -5.72
C HIS A 31 -31.10 3.16 -4.52
N ALA A 32 -31.43 2.42 -3.45
CA ALA A 32 -30.59 2.28 -2.28
C ALA A 32 -29.21 1.71 -2.64
N MET A 33 -29.16 0.74 -3.55
CA MET A 33 -27.92 0.15 -4.06
C MET A 33 -27.05 1.20 -4.78
N VAL A 34 -27.61 1.88 -5.78
CA VAL A 34 -26.89 2.86 -6.60
C VAL A 34 -26.43 4.08 -5.78
N LYS A 35 -27.21 4.47 -4.76
CA LYS A 35 -26.90 5.61 -3.88
C LYS A 35 -26.12 5.23 -2.62
N GLY A 36 -25.94 3.94 -2.33
CA GLY A 36 -25.24 3.47 -1.14
C GLY A 36 -25.97 3.77 0.18
N ILE A 37 -27.31 3.74 0.17
CA ILE A 37 -28.17 4.06 1.32
C ILE A 37 -28.46 2.81 2.13
N THR A 38 -28.14 2.82 3.42
CA THR A 38 -28.33 1.67 4.33
C THR A 38 -29.57 1.77 5.22
N ASP A 39 -30.12 2.97 5.42
CA ASP A 39 -31.13 3.23 6.47
C ASP A 39 -32.39 2.36 6.37
N PHE A 40 -32.81 1.98 5.16
CA PHE A 40 -34.02 1.20 4.90
C PHE A 40 -33.76 -0.19 4.32
N ILE A 41 -32.48 -0.58 4.18
CA ILE A 41 -32.12 -1.75 3.37
C ILE A 41 -32.72 -3.05 3.92
N VAL A 42 -32.72 -3.23 5.23
CA VAL A 42 -33.27 -4.41 5.89
C VAL A 42 -34.79 -4.50 5.67
N ALA A 43 -35.50 -3.40 5.87
CA ALA A 43 -36.95 -3.35 5.71
C ALA A 43 -37.38 -3.57 4.25
N ASP A 44 -36.72 -2.91 3.29
CA ASP A 44 -37.01 -3.11 1.87
C ASP A 44 -36.64 -4.53 1.39
N THR A 45 -35.55 -5.11 1.92
CA THR A 45 -35.15 -6.48 1.60
C THR A 45 -36.16 -7.49 2.14
N GLU A 46 -36.68 -7.27 3.35
CA GLU A 46 -37.73 -8.11 3.94
C GLU A 46 -39.05 -8.02 3.15
N GLU A 47 -39.48 -6.82 2.75
CA GLU A 47 -40.67 -6.65 1.91
C GLU A 47 -40.51 -7.38 0.57
N ALA A 48 -39.35 -7.27 -0.07
CA ALA A 48 -39.05 -8.00 -1.29
C ALA A 48 -39.03 -9.52 -1.07
N ARG A 49 -38.49 -9.99 0.05
CA ARG A 49 -38.45 -11.41 0.42
C ARG A 49 -39.84 -12.01 0.58
N ILE A 50 -40.76 -11.30 1.24
CA ILE A 50 -42.15 -11.74 1.41
C ILE A 50 -42.87 -11.81 0.05
N GLY A 51 -42.54 -10.92 -0.88
CA GLY A 51 -43.09 -10.89 -2.24
C GLY A 51 -42.46 -11.87 -3.23
N SER A 52 -41.36 -12.53 -2.87
CA SER A 52 -40.62 -13.46 -3.74
C SER A 52 -40.94 -14.92 -3.43
N ALA A 53 -40.83 -15.78 -4.44
CA ALA A 53 -41.04 -17.22 -4.27
C ALA A 53 -39.90 -17.86 -3.46
N ARG A 54 -38.66 -17.39 -3.69
CA ARG A 54 -37.45 -17.83 -3.00
C ARG A 54 -36.70 -16.63 -2.42
N PRO A 55 -36.13 -16.72 -1.21
CA PRO A 55 -35.15 -15.75 -0.71
C PRO A 55 -34.06 -15.38 -1.72
N LEU A 56 -33.56 -16.35 -2.49
CA LEU A 56 -32.57 -16.12 -3.56
C LEU A 56 -33.07 -15.21 -4.69
N ASP A 57 -34.37 -15.18 -4.98
CA ASP A 57 -34.93 -14.33 -6.05
C ASP A 57 -34.75 -12.83 -5.72
N VAL A 58 -34.62 -12.47 -4.45
CA VAL A 58 -34.33 -11.09 -4.03
C VAL A 58 -32.88 -10.73 -4.39
N ILE A 59 -31.95 -11.66 -4.23
CA ILE A 59 -30.55 -11.49 -4.62
C ILE A 59 -30.47 -11.43 -6.14
N GLU A 60 -30.93 -12.48 -6.83
CA GLU A 60 -30.83 -12.62 -8.29
C GLU A 60 -31.65 -11.60 -9.07
N GLY A 61 -32.68 -11.01 -8.46
CA GLY A 61 -33.51 -9.95 -9.02
C GLY A 61 -33.10 -8.54 -8.57
N PRO A 62 -33.85 -7.89 -7.66
CA PRO A 62 -33.68 -6.47 -7.32
C PRO A 62 -32.26 -6.06 -6.95
N LEU A 63 -31.57 -6.88 -6.14
CA LEU A 63 -30.23 -6.53 -5.65
C LEU A 63 -29.20 -6.61 -6.78
N MET A 64 -29.22 -7.70 -7.57
CA MET A 64 -28.34 -7.84 -8.73
C MET A 64 -28.65 -6.84 -9.84
N ASP A 65 -29.92 -6.47 -10.06
CA ASP A 65 -30.28 -5.38 -10.98
C ASP A 65 -29.60 -4.07 -10.57
N GLY A 66 -29.69 -3.73 -9.28
CA GLY A 66 -29.01 -2.56 -8.73
C GLY A 66 -27.49 -2.62 -8.91
N MET A 67 -26.89 -3.79 -8.67
CA MET A 67 -25.45 -3.99 -8.84
C MET A 67 -25.00 -3.96 -10.31
N ASN A 68 -25.82 -4.44 -11.24
CA ASN A 68 -25.54 -4.32 -12.67
C ASN A 68 -25.51 -2.85 -13.10
N VAL A 69 -26.46 -2.04 -12.61
CA VAL A 69 -26.44 -0.58 -12.85
C VAL A 69 -25.18 0.07 -12.27
N VAL A 70 -24.77 -0.32 -11.06
CA VAL A 70 -23.50 0.14 -10.47
C VAL A 70 -22.31 -0.24 -11.35
N GLY A 71 -22.26 -1.49 -11.83
CA GLY A 71 -21.23 -1.98 -12.74
C GLY A 71 -21.17 -1.21 -14.06
N ASP A 72 -22.31 -0.95 -14.69
CA ASP A 72 -22.42 -0.20 -15.94
C ASP A 72 -21.98 1.26 -15.76
N LEU A 73 -22.41 1.91 -14.66
CA LEU A 73 -22.01 3.28 -14.35
C LEU A 73 -20.51 3.39 -14.08
N PHE A 74 -19.96 2.41 -13.36
CA PHE A 74 -18.54 2.35 -13.06
C PHE A 74 -17.71 2.09 -14.32
N GLY A 75 -18.11 1.13 -15.16
CA GLY A 75 -17.47 0.86 -16.45
C GLY A 75 -17.56 2.03 -17.44
N ALA A 76 -18.62 2.83 -17.36
CA ALA A 76 -18.78 4.07 -18.14
C ALA A 76 -18.05 5.30 -17.55
N GLY A 77 -17.37 5.16 -16.40
CA GLY A 77 -16.68 6.25 -15.71
C GLY A 77 -17.63 7.33 -15.14
N LYS A 78 -18.88 6.96 -14.84
CA LYS A 78 -19.92 7.82 -14.24
C LYS A 78 -20.11 7.56 -12.74
N MET A 79 -19.52 6.48 -12.23
CA MET A 79 -19.44 6.15 -10.81
C MET A 79 -17.99 5.75 -10.49
N PHE A 80 -17.54 6.01 -9.28
CA PHE A 80 -16.16 5.77 -8.87
C PHE A 80 -16.08 4.87 -7.63
N LEU A 81 -14.87 4.42 -7.31
CA LEU A 81 -14.66 3.39 -6.31
C LEU A 81 -15.29 3.69 -4.93
N PRO A 82 -15.25 4.91 -4.36
CA PRO A 82 -15.93 5.20 -3.09
C PRO A 82 -17.41 4.85 -3.11
N GLN A 83 -18.09 5.12 -4.22
CA GLN A 83 -19.52 4.86 -4.39
C GLN A 83 -19.77 3.36 -4.56
N VAL A 84 -18.94 2.66 -5.35
CA VAL A 84 -19.04 1.21 -5.55
C VAL A 84 -18.89 0.46 -4.21
N VAL A 85 -17.96 0.88 -3.36
CA VAL A 85 -17.79 0.27 -2.02
C VAL A 85 -19.00 0.58 -1.12
N LYS A 86 -19.59 1.78 -1.20
CA LYS A 86 -20.84 2.09 -0.48
C LYS A 86 -22.01 1.22 -0.99
N SER A 87 -22.14 1.00 -2.29
CA SER A 87 -23.12 0.07 -2.86
C SER A 87 -22.91 -1.36 -2.37
N ALA A 88 -21.66 -1.82 -2.33
CA ALA A 88 -21.31 -3.14 -1.82
C ALA A 88 -21.76 -3.35 -0.37
N ARG A 89 -21.61 -2.32 0.48
CA ARG A 89 -22.09 -2.34 1.86
C ARG A 89 -23.61 -2.56 1.92
N VAL A 90 -24.37 -1.85 1.10
CA VAL A 90 -25.83 -2.04 1.00
C VAL A 90 -26.15 -3.48 0.59
N MET A 91 -25.47 -4.01 -0.43
CA MET A 91 -25.60 -5.40 -0.88
C MET A 91 -25.31 -6.39 0.24
N LYS A 92 -24.20 -6.26 0.95
CA LYS A 92 -23.83 -7.18 2.04
C LYS A 92 -24.83 -7.15 3.18
N GLN A 93 -25.34 -5.98 3.57
CA GLN A 93 -26.35 -5.87 4.62
C GLN A 93 -27.68 -6.52 4.20
N ALA A 94 -28.10 -6.35 2.94
CA ALA A 94 -29.28 -7.04 2.40
C ALA A 94 -29.10 -8.56 2.39
N VAL A 95 -27.95 -9.06 1.90
CA VAL A 95 -27.65 -10.49 1.88
C VAL A 95 -27.55 -11.06 3.30
N ALA A 96 -26.94 -10.34 4.24
CA ALA A 96 -26.85 -10.74 5.64
C ALA A 96 -28.23 -10.93 6.27
N HIS A 97 -29.20 -10.08 5.92
CA HIS A 97 -30.59 -10.26 6.34
C HIS A 97 -31.25 -11.51 5.71
N LEU A 98 -30.92 -11.83 4.46
CA LEU A 98 -31.49 -12.98 3.74
C LEU A 98 -30.84 -14.32 4.14
N LEU A 99 -29.62 -14.32 4.68
CA LEU A 99 -28.85 -15.54 4.99
C LEU A 99 -29.64 -16.59 5.80
N PRO A 100 -30.32 -16.26 6.92
CA PRO A 100 -31.07 -17.26 7.68
C PRO A 100 -32.18 -17.94 6.86
N PHE A 101 -32.80 -17.21 5.93
CA PHE A 101 -33.85 -17.74 5.06
C PHE A 101 -33.26 -18.59 3.92
N ILE A 102 -32.12 -18.16 3.38
CA ILE A 102 -31.39 -18.90 2.34
C ILE A 102 -30.81 -20.19 2.91
N GLU A 103 -30.30 -20.21 4.13
CA GLU A 103 -29.78 -21.43 4.77
C GLU A 103 -30.90 -22.45 5.01
N ALA A 104 -32.08 -21.98 5.43
CA ALA A 104 -33.27 -22.81 5.55
C ALA A 104 -33.72 -23.39 4.18
N GLU A 105 -33.53 -22.65 3.09
CA GLU A 105 -33.84 -23.09 1.72
C GLU A 105 -32.73 -23.95 1.08
N LYS A 106 -31.45 -23.68 1.37
CA LYS A 106 -30.29 -24.44 0.87
C LYS A 106 -30.25 -25.86 1.42
N ALA A 107 -30.78 -26.09 2.62
CA ALA A 107 -31.07 -27.44 3.12
C ALA A 107 -32.02 -28.22 2.17
N ALA A 108 -32.71 -27.53 1.25
CA ALA A 108 -33.54 -28.06 0.18
C ALA A 108 -32.96 -27.87 -1.25
N GLY A 109 -31.70 -27.45 -1.40
CA GLY A 109 -30.89 -27.73 -2.61
C GLY A 109 -30.69 -26.63 -3.67
N GLY A 110 -30.59 -25.34 -3.34
CA GLY A 110 -30.33 -24.30 -4.36
C GLY A 110 -29.46 -23.12 -3.90
N ALA A 111 -28.31 -22.92 -4.54
CA ALA A 111 -27.74 -21.61 -4.90
C ALA A 111 -26.55 -21.81 -5.86
N SER A 112 -26.40 -20.94 -6.88
CA SER A 112 -25.21 -20.90 -7.74
C SER A 112 -24.63 -19.50 -7.81
N THR A 113 -23.32 -19.35 -7.61
CA THR A 113 -22.57 -18.11 -7.83
C THR A 113 -21.93 -18.13 -9.23
N LYS A 114 -21.44 -16.98 -9.74
CA LYS A 114 -20.74 -16.93 -11.05
C LYS A 114 -19.35 -17.59 -11.04
N GLY A 115 -18.88 -17.95 -9.85
CA GLY A 115 -17.57 -18.52 -9.61
C GLY A 115 -17.03 -18.12 -8.24
N LYS A 116 -16.00 -18.82 -7.79
CA LYS A 116 -15.35 -18.63 -6.50
C LYS A 116 -13.89 -18.21 -6.64
N VAL A 117 -13.52 -17.17 -5.92
CA VAL A 117 -12.17 -16.60 -5.94
C VAL A 117 -11.57 -16.70 -4.53
N VAL A 118 -10.44 -17.42 -4.41
CA VAL A 118 -9.61 -17.39 -3.19
C VAL A 118 -8.59 -16.28 -3.34
N MET A 119 -8.51 -15.37 -2.36
CA MET A 119 -7.60 -14.23 -2.37
C MET A 119 -6.74 -14.21 -1.11
N ALA A 120 -5.47 -13.83 -1.27
CA ALA A 120 -4.56 -13.68 -0.14
C ALA A 120 -3.51 -12.60 -0.39
N THR A 121 -3.12 -11.88 0.67
CA THR A 121 -1.83 -11.18 0.67
C THR A 121 -0.75 -12.20 1.02
N VAL A 122 0.27 -12.28 0.16
CA VAL A 122 1.29 -13.34 0.21
C VAL A 122 2.10 -13.30 1.51
N LYS A 123 2.80 -14.41 1.77
CA LYS A 123 3.64 -14.62 2.95
C LYS A 123 4.56 -13.43 3.23
N GLY A 124 4.60 -13.02 4.50
CA GLY A 124 5.45 -11.94 4.99
C GLY A 124 5.00 -10.53 4.59
N ASP A 125 3.93 -10.36 3.81
CA ASP A 125 3.34 -9.04 3.52
C ASP A 125 2.05 -8.83 4.32
N VAL A 126 1.83 -7.60 4.76
CA VAL A 126 0.75 -7.23 5.70
C VAL A 126 -0.29 -6.29 5.11
N HIS A 127 -0.05 -5.76 3.92
CA HIS A 127 -0.92 -4.74 3.34
C HIS A 127 -2.04 -5.37 2.53
N ASP A 128 -3.27 -4.91 2.77
CA ASP A 128 -4.46 -5.53 2.20
C ASP A 128 -5.53 -4.55 1.72
N ILE A 129 -5.29 -3.23 1.76
CA ILE A 129 -6.27 -2.23 1.31
C ILE A 129 -6.72 -2.51 -0.12
N GLY A 130 -5.76 -2.65 -1.06
CA GLY A 130 -6.05 -2.98 -2.46
C GLY A 130 -6.73 -4.35 -2.64
N LYS A 131 -6.34 -5.36 -1.85
CA LYS A 131 -6.97 -6.69 -1.86
C LYS A 131 -8.42 -6.62 -1.42
N ASN A 132 -8.72 -5.92 -0.33
CA ASN A 132 -10.08 -5.76 0.18
C ASN A 132 -10.95 -5.04 -0.84
N ILE A 133 -10.42 -3.99 -1.49
CA ILE A 133 -11.11 -3.31 -2.59
C ILE A 133 -11.47 -4.28 -3.72
N VAL A 134 -10.52 -5.09 -4.19
CA VAL A 134 -10.78 -6.09 -5.25
C VAL A 134 -11.83 -7.12 -4.80
N GLY A 135 -11.74 -7.61 -3.56
CA GLY A 135 -12.70 -8.57 -3.02
C GLY A 135 -14.13 -7.99 -2.96
N VAL A 136 -14.26 -6.74 -2.55
CA VAL A 136 -15.53 -6.01 -2.56
C VAL A 136 -16.08 -5.87 -3.99
N VAL A 137 -15.25 -5.44 -4.93
CA VAL A 137 -15.65 -5.25 -6.34
C VAL A 137 -16.03 -6.58 -7.02
N LEU A 138 -15.37 -7.69 -6.67
CA LEU A 138 -15.76 -9.03 -7.15
C LEU A 138 -17.08 -9.50 -6.53
N ALA A 139 -17.26 -9.32 -5.22
CA ALA A 139 -18.51 -9.66 -4.54
C ALA A 139 -19.70 -8.88 -5.12
N CYS A 140 -19.48 -7.60 -5.47
CA CYS A 140 -20.43 -6.76 -6.21
C CYS A 140 -20.89 -7.35 -7.55
N ASN A 141 -20.13 -8.28 -8.13
CA ASN A 141 -20.41 -8.88 -9.43
C ASN A 141 -20.91 -10.34 -9.34
N ASN A 142 -21.34 -10.77 -8.15
CA ASN A 142 -21.85 -12.11 -7.83
C ASN A 142 -20.78 -13.23 -7.86
N TYR A 143 -19.55 -12.89 -7.50
CA TYR A 143 -18.50 -13.86 -7.21
C TYR A 143 -18.45 -14.15 -5.71
N GLU A 144 -18.25 -15.42 -5.33
CA GLU A 144 -17.92 -15.79 -3.96
C GLU A 144 -16.44 -15.49 -3.71
N VAL A 145 -16.13 -14.64 -2.72
CA VAL A 145 -14.76 -14.27 -2.39
C VAL A 145 -14.37 -14.85 -1.04
N VAL A 146 -13.34 -15.68 -1.04
CA VAL A 146 -12.72 -16.23 0.18
C VAL A 146 -11.40 -15.48 0.40
N ASP A 147 -11.43 -14.50 1.31
CA ASP A 147 -10.25 -13.72 1.70
C ASP A 147 -9.52 -14.40 2.87
N LEU A 148 -8.31 -14.90 2.63
CA LEU A 148 -7.48 -15.59 3.63
C LEU A 148 -6.70 -14.62 4.54
N GLY A 149 -6.82 -13.31 4.31
CA GLY A 149 -6.11 -12.29 5.06
C GLY A 149 -4.71 -12.02 4.54
N VAL A 150 -3.77 -11.81 5.46
CA VAL A 150 -2.40 -11.37 5.18
C VAL A 150 -1.36 -12.33 5.73
N MET A 151 -0.12 -12.22 5.24
CA MET A 151 0.98 -13.12 5.57
C MET A 151 0.64 -14.60 5.34
N VAL A 152 -0.13 -14.91 4.29
CA VAL A 152 -0.62 -16.27 4.04
C VAL A 152 0.42 -17.08 3.27
N ALA A 153 0.84 -18.21 3.85
CA ALA A 153 1.78 -19.12 3.21
C ALA A 153 1.16 -19.86 2.01
N ALA A 154 2.00 -20.22 1.04
CA ALA A 154 1.57 -20.85 -0.22
C ALA A 154 0.77 -22.14 0.01
N ASP A 155 1.19 -22.98 0.95
CA ASP A 155 0.51 -24.22 1.32
C ASP A 155 -0.94 -23.95 1.80
N LYS A 156 -1.15 -22.92 2.63
CA LYS A 156 -2.48 -22.52 3.09
C LYS A 156 -3.35 -21.97 1.96
N ILE A 157 -2.77 -21.16 1.07
CA ILE A 157 -3.50 -20.61 -0.09
C ILE A 157 -4.02 -21.75 -0.96
N LEU A 158 -3.16 -22.72 -1.27
CA LEU A 158 -3.49 -23.85 -2.15
C LEU A 158 -4.42 -24.86 -1.46
N ALA A 159 -4.24 -25.08 -0.15
CA ALA A 159 -5.16 -25.90 0.64
C ALA A 159 -6.57 -25.31 0.62
N ALA A 160 -6.71 -24.01 0.91
CA ALA A 160 -7.98 -23.30 0.87
C ALA A 160 -8.61 -23.32 -0.54
N ALA A 161 -7.81 -23.13 -1.59
CA ALA A 161 -8.29 -23.22 -2.97
C ALA A 161 -8.89 -24.60 -3.30
N ARG A 162 -8.35 -25.68 -2.76
CA ARG A 162 -8.93 -27.03 -2.90
C ARG A 162 -10.17 -27.22 -2.03
N GLU A 163 -10.08 -26.84 -0.76
CA GLU A 163 -11.18 -26.96 0.22
C GLU A 163 -12.43 -26.25 -0.28
N HIS A 164 -12.27 -25.01 -0.75
CA HIS A 164 -13.38 -24.20 -1.22
C HIS A 164 -13.76 -24.46 -2.68
N GLN A 165 -13.01 -25.31 -3.40
CA GLN A 165 -13.17 -25.54 -4.83
C GLN A 165 -13.13 -24.23 -5.63
N ALA A 166 -12.06 -23.46 -5.40
CA ALA A 166 -11.88 -22.17 -6.07
C ALA A 166 -11.76 -22.34 -7.58
N ASP A 167 -12.37 -21.43 -8.32
CA ASP A 167 -12.22 -21.31 -9.78
C ASP A 167 -11.01 -20.44 -10.14
N VAL A 168 -10.67 -19.49 -9.26
CA VAL A 168 -9.58 -18.52 -9.45
C VAL A 168 -8.82 -18.31 -8.14
N ILE A 169 -7.49 -18.15 -8.23
CA ILE A 169 -6.63 -17.78 -7.09
C ILE A 169 -6.04 -16.39 -7.35
N GLY A 170 -6.17 -15.46 -6.41
CA GLY A 170 -5.65 -14.10 -6.49
C GLY A 170 -4.61 -13.81 -5.41
N LEU A 171 -3.46 -13.26 -5.80
CA LEU A 171 -2.37 -12.88 -4.91
C LEU A 171 -2.17 -11.37 -4.87
N SER A 172 -1.94 -10.84 -3.67
CA SER A 172 -1.63 -9.43 -3.43
C SER A 172 -0.26 -9.27 -2.75
N GLY A 173 0.47 -8.21 -3.12
CA GLY A 173 1.74 -7.83 -2.50
C GLY A 173 2.07 -6.34 -2.70
N LEU A 174 2.62 -5.71 -1.66
CA LEU A 174 3.06 -4.32 -1.64
C LEU A 174 4.57 -4.18 -1.75
N ILE A 175 5.35 -5.06 -1.11
CA ILE A 175 6.82 -4.93 -1.05
C ILE A 175 7.52 -5.80 -2.09
N THR A 176 8.79 -5.52 -2.41
CA THR A 176 9.51 -6.26 -3.45
C THR A 176 9.76 -7.73 -3.13
N PRO A 177 9.97 -8.16 -1.86
CA PRO A 177 10.05 -9.59 -1.51
C PRO A 177 8.78 -10.38 -1.86
N SER A 178 7.62 -9.73 -1.91
CA SER A 178 6.34 -10.36 -2.23
C SER A 178 6.30 -10.91 -3.66
N LEU A 179 7.11 -10.37 -4.58
CA LEU A 179 7.19 -10.84 -5.96
C LEU A 179 7.78 -12.25 -6.07
N GLU A 180 8.80 -12.54 -5.26
CA GLU A 180 9.40 -13.88 -5.18
C GLU A 180 8.42 -14.89 -4.56
N GLU A 181 7.65 -14.48 -3.55
CA GLU A 181 6.59 -15.33 -2.97
C GLU A 181 5.49 -15.63 -4.00
N MET A 182 5.12 -14.67 -4.86
CA MET A 182 4.17 -14.93 -5.95
C MET A 182 4.70 -15.92 -6.99
N ALA A 183 5.98 -15.80 -7.35
CA ALA A 183 6.63 -16.78 -8.23
C ALA A 183 6.68 -18.16 -7.58
N HIS A 184 6.98 -18.23 -6.27
CA HIS A 184 6.95 -19.47 -5.50
C HIS A 184 5.56 -20.12 -5.49
N VAL A 185 4.49 -19.35 -5.26
CA VAL A 185 3.11 -19.87 -5.33
C VAL A 185 2.81 -20.42 -6.72
N ALA A 186 3.22 -19.73 -7.80
CA ALA A 186 3.04 -20.22 -9.17
C ALA A 186 3.77 -21.55 -9.42
N SER A 187 5.02 -21.68 -8.96
CA SER A 187 5.77 -22.95 -9.02
C SER A 187 5.09 -24.06 -8.22
N GLU A 188 4.52 -23.73 -7.06
CA GLU A 188 3.85 -24.70 -6.20
C GLU A 188 2.49 -25.14 -6.78
N MET A 189 1.74 -24.22 -7.41
CA MET A 189 0.55 -24.54 -8.21
C MET A 189 0.88 -25.53 -9.31
N GLN A 190 1.99 -25.32 -10.03
CA GLN A 190 2.47 -26.25 -11.05
C GLN A 190 2.81 -27.62 -10.45
N ARG A 191 3.59 -27.64 -9.36
CA ARG A 191 4.02 -28.87 -8.68
C ARG A 191 2.84 -29.71 -8.20
N GLN A 192 1.78 -29.05 -7.73
CA GLN A 192 0.57 -29.67 -7.20
C GLN A 192 -0.53 -29.91 -8.24
N GLY A 193 -0.29 -29.59 -9.52
CA GLY A 193 -1.22 -29.88 -10.62
C GLY A 193 -2.48 -29.01 -10.65
N PHE A 194 -2.43 -27.77 -10.15
CA PHE A 194 -3.54 -26.83 -10.28
C PHE A 194 -3.79 -26.44 -11.73
N THR A 195 -5.03 -26.13 -12.08
CA THR A 195 -5.42 -25.69 -13.45
C THR A 195 -6.13 -24.32 -13.46
N GLN A 196 -6.52 -23.85 -12.28
CA GLN A 196 -7.17 -22.56 -12.05
C GLN A 196 -6.29 -21.39 -12.51
N PRO A 197 -6.85 -20.31 -13.08
CA PRO A 197 -6.10 -19.08 -13.31
C PRO A 197 -5.52 -18.49 -12.04
N LEU A 198 -4.33 -17.91 -12.17
CA LEU A 198 -3.62 -17.17 -11.13
C LEU A 198 -3.65 -15.67 -11.45
N LEU A 199 -4.27 -14.87 -10.58
CA LEU A 199 -4.31 -13.42 -10.67
C LEU A 199 -3.21 -12.82 -9.79
N ILE A 200 -2.46 -11.88 -10.35
CA ILE A 200 -1.36 -11.18 -9.68
C ILE A 200 -1.68 -9.69 -9.62
N GLY A 201 -1.67 -9.11 -8.41
CA GLY A 201 -1.88 -7.68 -8.21
C GLY A 201 -1.15 -7.11 -6.98
N GLY A 202 -1.25 -5.81 -6.78
CA GLY A 202 -0.58 -5.07 -5.71
C GLY A 202 0.56 -4.16 -6.20
N ALA A 203 1.04 -3.26 -5.34
CA ALA A 203 1.83 -2.09 -5.76
C ALA A 203 3.16 -2.43 -6.47
N THR A 204 3.84 -3.51 -6.07
CA THR A 204 5.11 -3.94 -6.69
C THR A 204 4.93 -4.78 -7.94
N THR A 205 3.70 -5.23 -8.22
CA THR A 205 3.43 -6.09 -9.37
C THR A 205 3.31 -5.27 -10.66
N SER A 206 3.70 -5.88 -11.78
CA SER A 206 3.58 -5.24 -13.09
C SER A 206 3.42 -6.29 -14.17
N ARG A 207 2.80 -5.89 -15.29
CA ARG A 207 2.68 -6.73 -16.49
C ARG A 207 4.03 -7.32 -16.93
N ALA A 208 5.09 -6.51 -16.88
CA ALA A 208 6.43 -6.94 -17.26
C ALA A 208 6.97 -8.00 -16.31
N HIS A 209 6.93 -7.75 -15.00
CA HIS A 209 7.45 -8.70 -14.02
C HIS A 209 6.66 -10.02 -14.05
N THR A 210 5.32 -9.96 -14.09
CA THR A 210 4.48 -11.16 -14.17
C THR A 210 4.79 -12.00 -15.39
N ALA A 211 4.93 -11.39 -16.57
CA ALA A 211 5.22 -12.10 -17.82
C ALA A 211 6.61 -12.77 -17.83
N ILE A 212 7.60 -12.17 -17.17
CA ILE A 212 9.02 -12.58 -17.21
C ILE A 212 9.38 -13.54 -16.06
N LYS A 213 8.84 -13.32 -14.86
CA LYS A 213 9.30 -13.96 -13.62
C LYS A 213 8.26 -14.85 -12.95
N ILE A 214 6.97 -14.62 -13.13
CA ILE A 214 5.91 -15.40 -12.45
C ILE A 214 5.29 -16.42 -13.41
N ALA A 215 4.72 -15.95 -14.52
CA ALA A 215 4.00 -16.78 -15.48
C ALA A 215 4.80 -17.98 -16.02
N PRO A 216 6.13 -17.93 -16.23
CA PRO A 216 6.89 -19.10 -16.68
C PRO A 216 6.89 -20.28 -15.69
N ASN A 217 6.56 -20.05 -14.41
CA ASN A 217 6.55 -21.08 -13.39
C ASN A 217 5.25 -21.89 -13.33
N TYR A 218 4.22 -21.51 -14.09
CA TYR A 218 2.91 -22.13 -14.05
C TYR A 218 2.32 -22.28 -15.46
N ALA A 219 1.93 -23.50 -15.83
CA ALA A 219 1.36 -23.80 -17.15
C ALA A 219 -0.09 -23.29 -17.30
N GLY A 220 -0.80 -23.10 -16.18
CA GLY A 220 -2.10 -22.45 -16.20
C GLY A 220 -2.00 -20.94 -16.45
N THR A 221 -3.14 -20.30 -16.69
CA THR A 221 -3.16 -18.89 -17.08
C THR A 221 -2.81 -17.99 -15.89
N THR A 222 -1.68 -17.29 -15.97
CA THR A 222 -1.29 -16.25 -15.01
C THR A 222 -1.58 -14.88 -15.59
N VAL A 223 -2.33 -14.03 -14.87
CA VAL A 223 -2.77 -12.71 -15.33
C VAL A 223 -2.43 -11.63 -14.31
N TYR A 224 -1.68 -10.63 -14.73
CA TYR A 224 -1.52 -9.37 -14.01
C TYR A 224 -2.78 -8.51 -14.14
N VAL A 225 -3.30 -8.06 -13.00
CA VAL A 225 -4.45 -7.17 -12.92
C VAL A 225 -4.01 -5.84 -12.28
N PRO A 226 -4.04 -4.72 -13.00
CA PRO A 226 -3.46 -3.46 -12.53
C PRO A 226 -4.27 -2.78 -11.43
N ASP A 227 -5.59 -2.96 -11.42
CA ASP A 227 -6.51 -2.26 -10.53
C ASP A 227 -7.79 -3.07 -10.34
N ALA A 228 -8.57 -2.72 -9.31
CA ALA A 228 -9.81 -3.44 -8.99
C ALA A 228 -10.87 -3.30 -10.08
N SER A 229 -10.85 -2.21 -10.85
CA SER A 229 -11.85 -2.00 -11.91
C SER A 229 -11.77 -3.05 -13.01
N ARG A 230 -10.55 -3.51 -13.30
CA ARG A 230 -10.29 -4.53 -14.32
C ARG A 230 -10.45 -5.95 -13.81
N ALA A 231 -10.41 -6.18 -12.49
CA ALA A 231 -10.49 -7.52 -11.91
C ALA A 231 -11.76 -8.27 -12.35
N VAL A 232 -12.90 -7.58 -12.39
CA VAL A 232 -14.19 -8.17 -12.79
C VAL A 232 -14.17 -8.62 -14.25
N GLY A 233 -13.70 -7.77 -15.16
CA GLY A 233 -13.62 -8.09 -16.59
C GLY A 233 -12.71 -9.29 -16.84
N VAL A 234 -11.56 -9.32 -16.15
CA VAL A 234 -10.59 -10.43 -16.24
C VAL A 234 -11.20 -11.74 -15.74
N VAL A 235 -11.79 -11.77 -14.54
CA VAL A 235 -12.41 -12.98 -13.98
C VAL A 235 -13.58 -13.45 -14.85
N SER A 236 -14.41 -12.53 -15.33
CA SER A 236 -15.54 -12.84 -16.22
C SER A 236 -15.08 -13.51 -17.52
N GLN A 237 -14.05 -12.98 -18.17
CA GLN A 237 -13.49 -13.57 -19.38
C GLN A 237 -12.87 -14.95 -19.11
N LEU A 238 -12.15 -15.11 -17.99
CA LEU A 238 -11.49 -16.37 -17.62
C LEU A 238 -12.48 -17.50 -17.32
N LEU A 239 -13.66 -17.19 -16.80
CA LEU A 239 -14.69 -18.16 -16.43
C LEU A 239 -15.79 -18.34 -17.49
N SER A 240 -15.79 -17.53 -18.56
CA SER A 240 -16.77 -17.63 -19.63
C SER A 240 -16.60 -18.90 -20.47
N GLU A 241 -17.68 -19.67 -20.65
CA GLU A 241 -17.69 -20.89 -21.47
C GLU A 241 -17.30 -20.66 -22.95
N GLY A 242 -17.54 -19.46 -23.49
CA GLY A 242 -17.28 -19.13 -24.90
C GLY A 242 -16.03 -18.26 -25.14
N GLN A 243 -15.62 -17.46 -24.16
CA GLN A 243 -14.53 -16.47 -24.34
C GLN A 243 -13.22 -16.88 -23.64
N SER A 244 -13.27 -17.82 -22.69
CA SER A 244 -12.11 -18.18 -21.87
C SER A 244 -10.92 -18.67 -22.69
N ALA A 245 -11.13 -19.57 -23.65
CA ALA A 245 -10.04 -20.09 -24.48
C ALA A 245 -9.34 -18.99 -25.30
N ALA A 246 -10.11 -18.09 -25.91
CA ALA A 246 -9.58 -16.98 -26.70
C ALA A 246 -8.80 -15.99 -25.82
N TYR A 247 -9.35 -15.63 -24.66
CA TYR A 247 -8.69 -14.70 -23.74
C TYR A 247 -7.38 -15.28 -23.16
N ARG A 248 -7.37 -16.57 -22.81
CA ARG A 248 -6.13 -17.24 -22.35
C ARG A 248 -5.05 -17.24 -23.43
N ALA A 249 -5.42 -17.45 -24.68
CA ALA A 249 -4.50 -17.38 -25.82
C ALA A 249 -3.98 -15.94 -26.04
N GLU A 250 -4.83 -14.94 -25.90
CA GLU A 250 -4.46 -13.52 -25.97
C GLU A 250 -3.40 -13.18 -24.91
N VAL A 251 -3.66 -13.52 -23.64
CA VAL A 251 -2.71 -13.27 -22.54
C VAL A 251 -1.37 -14.00 -22.78
N ALA A 252 -1.41 -15.25 -23.25
CA ALA A 252 -0.20 -16.01 -23.55
C ALA A 252 0.64 -15.36 -24.66
N ALA A 253 -0.01 -14.90 -25.74
CA ALA A 253 0.65 -14.20 -26.84
C ALA A 253 1.21 -12.85 -26.39
N ASP A 254 0.45 -12.11 -25.59
CA ASP A 254 0.87 -10.83 -25.03
C ASP A 254 2.12 -10.97 -24.14
N TYR A 255 2.18 -12.00 -23.30
CA TYR A 255 3.32 -12.24 -22.42
C TYR A 255 4.53 -12.80 -23.17
N ALA A 256 4.32 -13.60 -24.22
CA ALA A 256 5.39 -14.01 -25.12
C ALA A 256 6.06 -12.79 -25.78
N LYS A 257 5.25 -11.85 -26.28
CA LYS A 257 5.73 -10.59 -26.84
C LYS A 257 6.52 -9.75 -25.83
N VAL A 258 6.04 -9.64 -24.59
CA VAL A 258 6.76 -8.93 -23.52
C VAL A 258 8.12 -9.55 -23.25
N ARG A 259 8.19 -10.89 -23.15
CA ARG A 259 9.45 -11.61 -22.93
C ARG A 259 10.42 -11.41 -24.09
N GLU A 260 9.94 -11.51 -25.33
CA GLU A 260 10.75 -11.28 -26.53
C GLU A 260 11.31 -9.84 -26.56
N GLN A 261 10.44 -8.84 -26.37
CA GLN A 261 10.85 -7.43 -26.31
C GLN A 261 11.87 -7.19 -25.20
N HIS A 262 11.69 -7.81 -24.03
CA HIS A 262 12.64 -7.70 -22.93
C HIS A 262 13.99 -8.35 -23.27
N ALA A 263 13.99 -9.52 -23.90
CA ALA A 263 15.20 -10.21 -24.33
C ALA A 263 16.00 -9.42 -25.38
N GLN A 264 15.31 -8.61 -26.20
CA GLN A 264 15.93 -7.73 -27.20
C GLN A 264 16.47 -6.42 -26.62
N LYS A 265 16.09 -6.02 -25.40
CA LYS A 265 16.61 -4.79 -24.78
C LYS A 265 18.09 -4.94 -24.48
N LYS A 266 18.91 -4.10 -25.12
CA LYS A 266 20.28 -3.86 -24.66
C LYS A 266 20.17 -3.19 -23.30
N GLY A 267 20.59 -3.90 -22.25
CA GLY A 267 20.58 -3.40 -20.89
C GLY A 267 21.42 -2.13 -20.74
N VAL A 268 21.24 -1.42 -19.62
CA VAL A 268 22.12 -0.29 -19.29
C VAL A 268 23.57 -0.76 -19.26
N GLN A 269 24.47 0.01 -19.88
CA GLN A 269 25.89 -0.29 -19.79
C GLN A 269 26.35 -0.03 -18.36
N LEU A 270 26.91 -1.07 -17.74
CA LEU A 270 27.46 -0.99 -16.39
C LEU A 270 28.95 -0.68 -16.44
N VAL A 271 29.43 0.03 -15.43
CA VAL A 271 30.85 0.14 -15.09
C VAL A 271 31.17 -0.84 -13.95
N THR A 272 32.45 -1.17 -13.77
CA THR A 272 32.87 -1.97 -12.60
C THR A 272 32.56 -1.23 -11.30
N LEU A 273 32.37 -1.96 -10.20
CA LEU A 273 32.16 -1.38 -8.88
C LEU A 273 33.29 -0.42 -8.50
N GLU A 274 34.54 -0.78 -8.81
CA GLU A 274 35.70 0.09 -8.58
C GLU A 274 35.60 1.41 -9.36
N ALA A 275 35.24 1.36 -10.65
CA ALA A 275 35.05 2.56 -11.46
C ALA A 275 33.87 3.42 -10.94
N ALA A 276 32.77 2.80 -10.49
CA ALA A 276 31.66 3.51 -9.87
C ALA A 276 32.09 4.19 -8.56
N ARG A 277 32.88 3.52 -7.70
CA ARG A 277 33.44 4.07 -6.45
C ARG A 277 34.43 5.21 -6.72
N ALA A 278 35.21 5.13 -7.80
CA ALA A 278 36.10 6.20 -8.24
C ALA A 278 35.33 7.44 -8.71
N ASN A 279 34.14 7.26 -9.32
CA ASN A 279 33.22 8.33 -9.72
C ASN A 279 32.15 8.66 -8.65
N ARG A 280 32.45 8.45 -7.36
CA ARG A 280 31.52 8.77 -6.27
C ARG A 280 31.25 10.27 -6.15
N PHE A 281 30.13 10.63 -5.52
CA PHE A 281 29.93 12.01 -5.11
C PHE A 281 30.97 12.36 -4.04
N LYS A 282 31.62 13.53 -4.19
CA LYS A 282 32.63 14.01 -3.25
C LYS A 282 31.98 15.07 -2.37
N THR A 283 31.84 14.78 -1.09
CA THR A 283 31.40 15.74 -0.08
C THR A 283 32.36 16.93 -0.08
N VAL A 284 31.90 18.10 -0.53
CA VAL A 284 32.71 19.34 -0.59
C VAL A 284 32.24 20.32 0.48
N ASP A 285 33.21 20.91 1.18
CA ASP A 285 33.21 22.21 1.88
C ASP A 285 32.13 22.53 2.95
N ALA A 286 31.12 21.68 3.18
CA ALA A 286 30.13 21.90 4.24
C ALA A 286 30.46 21.08 5.49
N ALA A 287 30.92 21.74 6.55
CA ALA A 287 31.10 21.10 7.85
C ALA A 287 29.75 20.53 8.34
N PRO A 288 29.67 19.24 8.72
CA PRO A 288 28.46 18.67 9.25
C PRO A 288 27.95 19.42 10.48
N THR A 289 26.64 19.59 10.58
CA THR A 289 26.02 20.24 11.73
C THR A 289 25.94 19.24 12.88
N LYS A 290 26.58 19.57 14.01
CA LYS A 290 26.48 18.78 15.23
C LYS A 290 25.04 18.78 15.76
N PRO A 291 24.42 17.61 15.99
CA PRO A 291 23.09 17.51 16.60
C PRO A 291 23.04 18.15 17.99
N LYS A 292 21.90 18.75 18.32
CA LYS A 292 21.64 19.27 19.67
C LYS A 292 21.43 18.14 20.69
N GLN A 293 20.88 17.01 20.24
CA GLN A 293 20.63 15.84 21.07
C GLN A 293 21.05 14.55 20.33
N LEU A 294 21.91 13.76 20.97
CA LEU A 294 22.34 12.44 20.49
C LEU A 294 21.61 11.32 21.24
N GLY A 295 21.69 10.11 20.70
CA GLY A 295 21.08 8.91 21.28
C GLY A 295 19.63 8.73 20.89
N VAL A 296 18.93 7.82 21.56
CA VAL A 296 17.54 7.43 21.26
C VAL A 296 16.55 8.29 22.04
N GLN A 297 15.47 8.72 21.39
CA GLN A 297 14.33 9.42 21.96
C GLN A 297 13.04 8.66 21.61
N VAL A 298 12.20 8.43 22.62
CA VAL A 298 10.93 7.70 22.48
C VAL A 298 9.77 8.68 22.61
N LEU A 299 8.81 8.56 21.69
CA LEU A 299 7.58 9.33 21.62
C LEU A 299 6.41 8.34 21.73
N ALA A 300 6.00 8.03 22.96
CA ALA A 300 4.90 7.12 23.25
C ALA A 300 3.57 7.88 23.39
N ASP A 301 2.47 7.28 22.93
CA ASP A 301 1.12 7.86 22.93
C ASP A 301 1.11 9.29 22.37
N TYR A 302 1.72 9.45 21.19
CA TYR A 302 1.87 10.74 20.54
C TYR A 302 0.51 11.29 20.11
N ASP A 303 0.29 12.57 20.38
CA ASP A 303 -0.98 13.23 20.09
C ASP A 303 -1.25 13.27 18.58
N LEU A 304 -2.27 12.52 18.14
CA LEU A 304 -2.70 12.45 16.75
C LEU A 304 -3.09 13.82 16.20
N ALA A 305 -3.59 14.73 17.03
CA ALA A 305 -3.97 16.08 16.58
C ALA A 305 -2.78 16.86 16.03
N GLN A 306 -1.56 16.58 16.49
CA GLN A 306 -0.34 17.20 15.97
C GLN A 306 0.06 16.69 14.59
N LEU A 307 -0.44 15.53 14.17
CA LEU A 307 -0.12 14.93 12.88
C LEU A 307 -1.03 15.43 11.75
N VAL A 308 -2.27 15.80 12.09
CA VAL A 308 -3.30 16.24 11.13
C VAL A 308 -2.83 17.36 10.19
N PRO A 309 -2.10 18.41 10.66
CA PRO A 309 -1.60 19.47 9.78
C PRO A 309 -0.58 19.02 8.73
N CYS A 310 0.08 17.86 8.93
CA CYS A 310 1.10 17.31 8.06
C CYS A 310 0.58 16.25 7.07
N LEU A 311 -0.75 16.06 6.99
CA LEU A 311 -1.35 15.07 6.09
C LEU A 311 -1.16 15.47 4.62
N ASP A 312 -0.67 14.54 3.80
CA ASP A 312 -0.82 14.59 2.35
C ASP A 312 -2.06 13.77 1.94
N TRP A 313 -3.07 14.48 1.46
CA TRP A 313 -4.33 13.90 1.00
C TRP A 313 -4.26 13.34 -0.42
N THR A 314 -3.21 13.64 -1.19
CA THR A 314 -3.10 13.13 -2.57
C THR A 314 -3.11 11.60 -2.61
N PRO A 315 -2.33 10.87 -1.79
CA PRO A 315 -2.38 9.42 -1.81
C PRO A 315 -3.65 8.85 -1.15
N PHE A 316 -4.35 9.61 -0.30
CA PHE A 316 -5.68 9.21 0.18
C PHE A 316 -6.66 9.08 -0.99
N PHE A 317 -6.69 10.03 -1.92
CA PHE A 317 -7.53 9.92 -3.12
C PHE A 317 -7.07 8.79 -4.05
N GLN A 318 -5.76 8.57 -4.17
CA GLN A 318 -5.22 7.46 -4.96
C GLN A 318 -5.63 6.09 -4.40
N THR A 319 -5.69 5.92 -3.07
CA THR A 319 -6.25 4.71 -2.43
C THR A 319 -7.69 4.43 -2.88
N TRP A 320 -8.44 5.49 -3.15
CA TRP A 320 -9.80 5.44 -3.68
C TRP A 320 -9.88 5.45 -5.21
N ASP A 321 -8.78 5.19 -5.91
CA ASP A 321 -8.69 5.18 -7.38
C ASP A 321 -9.20 6.50 -8.02
N LEU A 322 -9.01 7.61 -7.32
CA LEU A 322 -9.33 8.95 -7.79
C LEU A 322 -8.03 9.66 -8.18
N ALA A 323 -7.79 9.77 -9.48
CA ALA A 323 -6.60 10.42 -10.02
C ALA A 323 -6.69 11.94 -9.92
N GLY A 324 -5.66 12.56 -9.33
CA GLY A 324 -5.55 14.01 -9.18
C GLY A 324 -4.77 14.39 -7.92
N ALA A 325 -4.19 15.59 -7.90
CA ALA A 325 -3.51 16.12 -6.72
C ALA A 325 -4.50 16.85 -5.80
N TYR A 326 -4.30 16.79 -4.49
CA TYR A 326 -5.03 17.66 -3.57
C TYR A 326 -4.38 19.06 -3.53
N PRO A 327 -5.15 20.17 -3.48
CA PRO A 327 -6.61 20.25 -3.44
C PRO A 327 -7.29 20.30 -4.82
N THR A 328 -6.54 20.36 -5.93
CA THR A 328 -7.11 20.59 -7.27
C THR A 328 -8.10 19.52 -7.72
N ILE A 329 -7.96 18.28 -7.25
CA ILE A 329 -8.91 17.19 -7.49
C ILE A 329 -10.33 17.51 -7.01
N LEU A 330 -10.48 18.36 -6.00
CA LEU A 330 -11.78 18.75 -5.47
C LEU A 330 -12.59 19.57 -6.48
N ASP A 331 -11.94 20.24 -7.43
CA ASP A 331 -12.59 21.05 -8.47
C ASP A 331 -12.63 20.34 -9.83
N ASP A 332 -12.21 19.08 -9.90
CA ASP A 332 -12.21 18.31 -11.14
C ASP A 332 -13.65 18.13 -11.67
N PRO A 333 -13.91 18.39 -12.96
CA PRO A 333 -15.26 18.34 -13.52
C PRO A 333 -15.84 16.92 -13.62
N LYS A 334 -15.01 15.88 -13.56
CA LYS A 334 -15.44 14.47 -13.64
C LYS A 334 -15.52 13.83 -12.27
N VAL A 335 -14.46 13.96 -11.46
CA VAL A 335 -14.35 13.26 -10.17
C VAL A 335 -14.56 14.16 -8.96
N GLY A 336 -14.60 15.49 -9.13
CA GLY A 336 -14.57 16.44 -8.02
C GLY A 336 -15.74 16.33 -7.05
N GLU A 337 -16.94 15.99 -7.54
CA GLU A 337 -18.08 15.73 -6.65
C GLU A 337 -17.81 14.53 -5.72
N THR A 338 -17.39 13.40 -6.28
CA THR A 338 -17.08 12.20 -5.51
C THR A 338 -15.85 12.40 -4.62
N ALA A 339 -14.84 13.14 -5.08
CA ALA A 339 -13.68 13.52 -4.29
C ALA A 339 -14.09 14.35 -3.06
N ARG A 340 -14.95 15.36 -3.22
CA ARG A 340 -15.47 16.15 -2.08
C ARG A 340 -16.27 15.29 -1.09
N GLN A 341 -17.06 14.33 -1.57
CA GLN A 341 -17.82 13.43 -0.71
C GLN A 341 -16.91 12.51 0.13
N VAL A 342 -15.98 11.78 -0.50
CA VAL A 342 -15.06 10.88 0.23
C VAL A 342 -14.11 11.65 1.13
N PHE A 343 -13.74 12.88 0.74
CA PHE A 343 -12.96 13.78 1.59
C PHE A 343 -13.73 14.20 2.83
N ALA A 344 -15.00 14.59 2.69
CA ALA A 344 -15.84 14.94 3.83
C ALA A 344 -16.03 13.76 4.80
N ASP A 345 -16.27 12.55 4.25
CA ASP A 345 -16.35 11.33 5.05
C ASP A 345 -15.02 11.04 5.78
N GLY A 346 -13.89 11.19 5.07
CA GLY A 346 -12.54 11.05 5.62
C GLY A 346 -12.24 12.06 6.73
N GLN A 347 -12.62 13.33 6.55
CA GLN A 347 -12.47 14.37 7.58
C GLN A 347 -13.33 14.10 8.81
N ALA A 348 -14.58 13.67 8.60
CA ALA A 348 -15.48 13.32 9.70
C ALA A 348 -14.95 12.12 10.51
N MET A 349 -14.47 11.07 9.84
CA MET A 349 -13.86 9.92 10.50
C MET A 349 -12.54 10.29 11.18
N LEU A 350 -11.68 11.08 10.53
CA LEU A 350 -10.42 11.56 11.12
C LEU A 350 -10.66 12.32 12.43
N LYS A 351 -11.69 13.18 12.47
CA LYS A 351 -12.09 13.88 13.69
C LYS A 351 -12.43 12.89 14.81
N ARG A 352 -13.19 11.83 14.51
CA ARG A 352 -13.52 10.79 15.50
C ARG A 352 -12.30 9.98 15.93
N ILE A 353 -11.41 9.63 15.00
CA ILE A 353 -10.15 8.93 15.31
C ILE A 353 -9.35 9.72 16.35
N VAL A 354 -9.25 11.04 16.18
CA VAL A 354 -8.52 11.94 17.09
C VAL A 354 -9.28 12.11 18.41
N ASP A 355 -10.55 12.53 18.37
CA ASP A 355 -11.33 12.88 19.57
C ASP A 355 -11.60 11.66 20.47
N GLU A 356 -11.91 10.52 19.86
CA GLU A 356 -12.24 9.28 20.55
C GLU A 356 -11.01 8.36 20.73
N LYS A 357 -9.82 8.79 20.28
CA LYS A 357 -8.55 8.05 20.36
C LYS A 357 -8.64 6.60 19.87
N TRP A 358 -9.17 6.41 18.67
CA TRP A 358 -9.31 5.06 18.09
C TRP A 358 -7.98 4.36 17.83
N LEU A 359 -6.93 5.14 17.56
CA LEU A 359 -5.60 4.69 17.22
C LEU A 359 -4.59 5.27 18.20
N THR A 360 -3.50 4.55 18.43
CA THR A 360 -2.34 5.04 19.17
C THR A 360 -1.17 5.25 18.22
N ALA A 361 -0.53 6.42 18.29
CA ALA A 361 0.69 6.71 17.55
C ALA A 361 1.91 6.60 18.46
N ASN A 362 2.89 5.80 18.04
CA ASN A 362 4.16 5.66 18.73
C ASN A 362 5.31 5.89 17.75
N GLY A 363 6.35 6.58 18.21
CA GLY A 363 7.54 6.86 17.44
C GLY A 363 8.80 6.66 18.27
N VAL A 364 9.86 6.24 17.61
CA VAL A 364 11.22 6.27 18.16
C VAL A 364 12.15 6.81 17.10
N PHE A 365 13.10 7.64 17.51
CA PHE A 365 14.19 8.06 16.64
C PHE A 365 15.47 8.15 17.43
N GLY A 366 16.58 8.28 16.73
CA GLY A 366 17.84 8.63 17.36
C GLY A 366 18.80 9.26 16.36
N ILE A 367 19.76 10.01 16.90
CA ILE A 367 20.82 10.64 16.13
C ILE A 367 22.16 10.16 16.71
N PHE A 368 23.04 9.71 15.83
CA PHE A 368 24.24 8.98 16.21
C PHE A 368 25.47 9.53 15.49
N PRO A 369 26.64 9.57 16.15
CA PRO A 369 27.91 9.80 15.47
C PRO A 369 28.12 8.73 14.39
N ALA A 370 28.47 9.15 13.18
CA ALA A 370 28.64 8.24 12.06
C ALA A 370 29.71 8.73 11.07
N ASN A 371 30.29 7.80 10.32
CA ASN A 371 31.19 8.12 9.21
C ASN A 371 31.02 7.11 8.07
N ALA A 372 31.26 7.57 6.84
CA ALA A 372 31.25 6.69 5.68
C ALA A 372 32.54 5.85 5.63
N VAL A 373 32.38 4.56 5.32
CA VAL A 373 33.48 3.61 5.07
C VAL A 373 33.17 2.85 3.78
N GLY A 374 33.82 3.26 2.70
CA GLY A 374 33.51 2.76 1.36
C GLY A 374 32.09 3.14 0.95
N ASP A 375 31.25 2.14 0.70
CA ASP A 375 29.83 2.34 0.38
C ASP A 375 28.92 2.29 1.61
N ASP A 376 29.44 2.02 2.81
CA ASP A 376 28.64 1.86 4.03
C ASP A 376 28.75 3.07 4.96
N VAL A 377 27.86 3.12 5.96
CA VAL A 377 27.92 4.09 7.05
C VAL A 377 28.14 3.33 8.36
N GLU A 378 29.29 3.53 9.00
CA GLU A 378 29.53 3.08 10.38
C GLU A 378 28.81 4.03 11.34
N ILE A 379 27.99 3.47 12.23
CA ILE A 379 27.27 4.18 13.28
C ILE A 379 27.91 3.82 14.62
N TYR A 380 28.39 4.81 15.36
CA TYR A 380 29.14 4.61 16.58
C TYR A 380 28.26 4.68 17.83
N THR A 381 28.75 4.07 18.90
CA THR A 381 28.11 4.07 20.22
C THR A 381 28.11 5.46 20.88
N ASP A 382 29.15 6.24 20.64
CA ASP A 382 29.33 7.60 21.18
C ASP A 382 30.32 8.42 20.32
N GLU A 383 30.56 9.67 20.74
CA GLU A 383 31.41 10.64 20.04
C GLU A 383 32.90 10.26 20.02
N SER A 384 33.33 9.24 20.79
CA SER A 384 34.71 8.74 20.69
C SER A 384 34.97 8.01 19.38
N ARG A 385 33.92 7.52 18.71
CA ARG A 385 33.98 6.79 17.44
C ARG A 385 34.87 5.55 17.47
N LYS A 386 35.07 4.96 18.66
CA LYS A 386 35.92 3.78 18.88
C LYS A 386 35.18 2.46 18.68
N ALA A 387 33.91 2.40 19.08
CA ALA A 387 33.10 1.20 18.99
C ALA A 387 31.93 1.43 18.02
N VAL A 388 31.92 0.65 16.93
CA VAL A 388 30.82 0.60 15.96
C VAL A 388 29.65 -0.13 16.61
N ARG A 389 28.50 0.55 16.67
CA ARG A 389 27.22 -0.01 17.13
C ARG A 389 26.51 -0.77 16.01
N LEU A 390 26.59 -0.24 14.79
CA LEU A 390 25.90 -0.75 13.62
C LEU A 390 26.63 -0.30 12.36
N THR A 391 26.54 -1.10 11.29
CA THR A 391 26.91 -0.65 9.94
C THR A 391 25.65 -0.65 9.10
N TRP A 392 25.31 0.50 8.52
CA TRP A 392 24.23 0.62 7.53
C TRP A 392 24.84 0.38 6.15
N HIS A 393 24.43 -0.71 5.51
CA HIS A 393 24.99 -1.10 4.22
C HIS A 393 24.20 -0.49 3.07
N ASN A 394 24.91 0.08 2.10
CA ASN A 394 24.29 0.72 0.94
C ASN A 394 24.80 0.16 -0.39
N LEU A 395 24.05 0.48 -1.44
CA LEU A 395 24.36 0.15 -2.82
C LEU A 395 24.65 1.42 -3.61
N ARG A 396 25.53 1.29 -4.60
CA ARG A 396 25.98 2.33 -5.50
C ARG A 396 25.41 2.12 -6.90
N GLN A 397 25.02 3.22 -7.54
CA GLN A 397 24.68 3.20 -8.97
C GLN A 397 25.85 2.66 -9.80
N GLN A 398 25.64 1.64 -10.64
CA GLN A 398 26.69 1.07 -11.51
C GLN A 398 26.51 1.34 -13.00
N GLN A 399 25.44 2.05 -13.41
CA GLN A 399 25.30 2.48 -14.79
C GLN A 399 26.34 3.55 -15.17
N VAL A 400 26.77 3.56 -16.43
CA VAL A 400 27.55 4.68 -16.99
C VAL A 400 26.79 5.98 -16.76
N ARG A 401 27.49 7.00 -16.24
CA ARG A 401 26.92 8.31 -15.94
C ARG A 401 27.36 9.33 -16.99
N PRO A 402 26.52 10.33 -17.31
CA PRO A 402 26.98 11.50 -18.07
C PRO A 402 28.18 12.15 -17.41
N GLU A 403 29.02 12.80 -18.20
CA GLU A 403 30.21 13.50 -17.71
C GLU A 403 29.86 14.49 -16.58
N GLY A 404 30.68 14.50 -15.52
CA GLY A 404 30.47 15.33 -14.34
C GLY A 404 29.32 14.89 -13.42
N LYS A 405 28.59 13.80 -13.73
CA LYS A 405 27.60 13.22 -12.82
C LYS A 405 28.19 12.02 -12.07
N PRO A 406 28.06 11.98 -10.73
CA PRO A 406 28.58 10.88 -9.95
C PRO A 406 27.70 9.63 -10.09
N ASN A 407 28.30 8.51 -9.74
CA ASN A 407 27.64 7.25 -9.40
C ASN A 407 27.26 7.31 -7.92
N TYR A 408 26.04 7.75 -7.61
CA TYR A 408 25.65 8.01 -6.22
C TYR A 408 25.56 6.73 -5.38
N CYS A 409 25.94 6.88 -4.11
CA CYS A 409 25.61 6.00 -2.98
C CYS A 409 25.15 6.87 -1.80
N LEU A 410 24.25 6.39 -0.94
CA LEU A 410 23.75 7.19 0.18
C LEU A 410 24.84 7.54 1.20
N SER A 411 25.87 6.70 1.34
CA SER A 411 27.05 6.97 2.17
C SER A 411 27.88 8.14 1.69
N ASP A 412 27.77 8.55 0.41
CA ASP A 412 28.51 9.71 -0.12
C ASP A 412 28.08 11.04 0.56
N PHE A 413 26.91 11.05 1.21
CA PHE A 413 26.37 12.20 1.93
C PHE A 413 26.78 12.23 3.42
N ILE A 414 27.68 11.35 3.84
CA ILE A 414 28.26 11.32 5.19
C ILE A 414 29.78 11.48 5.08
N ALA A 415 30.38 12.27 5.95
CA ALA A 415 31.82 12.50 5.92
C ALA A 415 32.60 11.17 6.02
N PRO A 416 33.57 10.92 5.11
CA PRO A 416 34.41 9.74 5.15
C PRO A 416 35.21 9.63 6.44
N LYS A 417 35.39 8.41 6.96
CA LYS A 417 36.14 8.16 8.21
C LYS A 417 37.59 8.65 8.15
N ASP A 418 38.24 8.52 6.99
CA ASP A 418 39.61 8.96 6.73
C ASP A 418 39.77 10.48 6.64
N SER A 419 38.67 11.22 6.47
CA SER A 419 38.69 12.69 6.50
C SER A 419 38.92 13.27 7.91
N GLY A 420 38.68 12.48 8.96
CA GLY A 420 38.72 12.94 10.35
C GLY A 420 37.58 13.90 10.73
N VAL A 421 36.63 14.16 9.83
CA VAL A 421 35.47 15.03 10.08
C VAL A 421 34.39 14.27 10.85
N ALA A 422 33.92 14.87 11.94
CA ALA A 422 32.83 14.32 12.75
C ALA A 422 31.48 14.57 12.08
N ASP A 423 30.82 13.51 11.62
CA ASP A 423 29.48 13.54 11.03
C ASP A 423 28.49 12.64 11.80
N TYR A 424 27.23 12.65 11.39
CA TYR A 424 26.11 12.04 12.10
C TYR A 424 25.08 11.49 11.12
N VAL A 425 24.35 10.47 11.57
CA VAL A 425 23.19 9.92 10.87
C VAL A 425 22.04 9.80 11.87
N GLY A 426 20.82 10.00 11.40
CA GLY A 426 19.63 9.70 12.19
C GLY A 426 18.95 8.42 11.72
N ALA A 427 18.10 7.86 12.57
CA ALA A 427 17.19 6.77 12.21
C ALA A 427 15.85 6.95 12.94
N PHE A 428 14.76 6.49 12.35
CA PHE A 428 13.43 6.55 12.94
C PHE A 428 12.57 5.32 12.61
N ALA A 429 11.60 5.05 13.47
CA ALA A 429 10.48 4.15 13.23
C ALA A 429 9.23 4.75 13.90
N VAL A 430 8.15 4.92 13.14
CA VAL A 430 6.88 5.48 13.58
C VAL A 430 5.72 4.61 13.13
N THR A 431 4.66 4.57 13.94
CA THR A 431 3.37 3.98 13.58
C THR A 431 2.24 4.84 14.09
N ALA A 432 1.12 4.85 13.37
CA ALA A 432 -0.15 5.44 13.81
C ALA A 432 -1.30 4.43 13.79
N GLY A 433 -0.99 3.13 13.69
CA GLY A 433 -1.96 2.06 13.45
C GLY A 433 -2.25 1.16 14.65
N LEU A 434 -1.70 1.45 15.84
CA LEU A 434 -1.89 0.57 17.01
C LEU A 434 -3.34 0.63 17.49
N GLY A 435 -3.95 -0.54 17.75
CA GLY A 435 -5.33 -0.67 18.22
C GLY A 435 -6.39 -0.65 17.12
N ILE A 436 -5.98 -0.59 15.85
CA ILE A 436 -6.87 -0.52 14.68
C ILE A 436 -7.81 -1.72 14.59
N GLU A 437 -7.38 -2.90 15.05
CA GLU A 437 -8.09 -4.18 14.95
C GLU A 437 -9.47 -4.11 15.61
N ARG A 438 -9.59 -3.39 16.73
CA ARG A 438 -10.87 -3.23 17.43
C ARG A 438 -11.93 -2.59 16.53
N LYS A 439 -11.59 -1.47 15.89
CA LYS A 439 -12.52 -0.74 15.03
C LYS A 439 -12.78 -1.47 13.72
N LEU A 440 -11.78 -2.15 13.17
CA LEU A 440 -11.97 -3.02 12.00
C LEU A 440 -12.93 -4.18 12.31
N ALA A 441 -12.86 -4.79 13.49
CA ALA A 441 -13.81 -5.82 13.91
C ALA A 441 -15.23 -5.25 14.08
N GLU A 442 -15.37 -4.05 14.66
CA GLU A 442 -16.66 -3.35 14.75
C GLU A 442 -17.29 -3.11 13.36
N PHE A 443 -16.51 -2.64 12.38
CA PHE A 443 -16.99 -2.44 11.01
C PHE A 443 -17.27 -3.75 10.28
N ALA A 444 -16.44 -4.78 10.46
CA ALA A 444 -16.66 -6.09 9.86
C ALA A 444 -17.97 -6.73 10.34
N ALA A 445 -18.27 -6.63 11.64
CA ALA A 445 -19.54 -7.12 12.23
C ALA A 445 -20.78 -6.39 11.68
N GLN A 446 -20.60 -5.18 11.15
CA GLN A 446 -21.66 -4.37 10.52
C GLN A 446 -21.67 -4.47 8.99
N HIS A 447 -20.81 -5.32 8.43
CA HIS A 447 -20.57 -5.47 7.00
C HIS A 447 -20.20 -4.13 6.30
N ASP A 448 -19.47 -3.26 7.01
CA ASP A 448 -19.14 -1.90 6.58
C ASP A 448 -17.72 -1.81 6.01
N ASP A 449 -17.52 -2.38 4.82
CA ASP A 449 -16.22 -2.36 4.14
C ASP A 449 -15.76 -0.93 3.83
N TYR A 450 -16.71 -0.01 3.59
CA TYR A 450 -16.41 1.39 3.30
C TYR A 450 -15.65 2.04 4.46
N ASN A 451 -16.21 1.95 5.67
CA ASN A 451 -15.58 2.55 6.83
C ASN A 451 -14.32 1.79 7.27
N ALA A 452 -14.25 0.47 7.04
CA ALA A 452 -13.03 -0.30 7.27
C ALA A 452 -11.87 0.16 6.38
N ILE A 453 -12.11 0.33 5.07
CA ILE A 453 -11.11 0.84 4.11
C ILE A 453 -10.75 2.29 4.44
N LEU A 454 -11.74 3.12 4.78
CA LEU A 454 -11.52 4.52 5.14
C LEU A 454 -10.61 4.66 6.38
N LEU A 455 -10.85 3.84 7.41
CA LEU A 455 -10.01 3.80 8.62
C LEU A 455 -8.57 3.40 8.30
N LYS A 456 -8.37 2.33 7.51
CA LYS A 456 -7.02 1.90 7.10
C LYS A 456 -6.29 2.99 6.31
N ALA A 457 -6.98 3.62 5.35
CA ALA A 457 -6.41 4.70 4.55
C ALA A 457 -6.00 5.89 5.43
N LEU A 458 -6.82 6.29 6.41
CA LEU A 458 -6.51 7.37 7.34
C LEU A 458 -5.37 7.00 8.30
N ALA A 459 -5.29 5.76 8.77
CA ALA A 459 -4.17 5.28 9.58
C ALA A 459 -2.84 5.38 8.81
N ASP A 460 -2.82 4.98 7.54
CA ASP A 460 -1.65 5.14 6.66
C ASP A 460 -1.28 6.62 6.48
N ARG A 461 -2.27 7.50 6.27
CA ARG A 461 -2.01 8.95 6.17
C ARG A 461 -1.42 9.50 7.47
N LEU A 462 -1.90 9.07 8.63
CA LEU A 462 -1.38 9.49 9.93
C LEU A 462 0.06 8.99 10.15
N ALA A 463 0.39 7.77 9.72
CA ALA A 463 1.75 7.24 9.84
C ALA A 463 2.75 8.02 8.96
N GLU A 464 2.38 8.35 7.73
CA GLU A 464 3.18 9.20 6.83
C GLU A 464 3.30 10.64 7.37
N ALA A 465 2.21 11.20 7.89
CA ALA A 465 2.24 12.51 8.56
C ALA A 465 3.14 12.50 9.80
N PHE A 466 3.22 11.39 10.54
CA PHE A 466 4.17 11.24 11.64
C PHE A 466 5.60 11.22 11.14
N ALA A 467 5.90 10.52 10.05
CA ALA A 467 7.23 10.54 9.45
C ALA A 467 7.65 11.96 9.02
N GLU A 468 6.75 12.73 8.40
CA GLU A 468 7.00 14.12 8.00
C GLU A 468 7.17 15.05 9.21
N HIS A 469 6.23 15.00 10.16
CA HIS A 469 6.26 15.81 11.38
C HIS A 469 7.52 15.53 12.20
N LEU A 470 7.85 14.26 12.41
CA LEU A 470 9.05 13.87 13.14
C LEU A 470 10.30 14.34 12.41
N HIS A 471 10.37 14.18 11.09
CA HIS A 471 11.49 14.68 10.31
C HIS A 471 11.62 16.20 10.48
N GLN A 472 10.54 16.96 10.38
CA GLN A 472 10.54 18.41 10.61
C GLN A 472 11.09 18.76 12.01
N ARG A 473 10.63 18.07 13.05
CA ARG A 473 11.14 18.28 14.42
C ARG A 473 12.62 17.88 14.54
N VAL A 474 13.08 16.83 13.86
CA VAL A 474 14.51 16.49 13.81
C VAL A 474 15.31 17.62 13.17
N ARG A 475 14.87 18.19 12.04
CA ARG A 475 15.57 19.29 11.37
C ARG A 475 15.67 20.55 12.25
N ARG A 476 14.58 20.89 12.96
CA ARG A 476 14.45 22.14 13.72
C ARG A 476 14.96 22.05 15.16
N GLU A 477 14.58 20.99 15.86
CA GLU A 477 14.70 20.86 17.32
C GLU A 477 15.84 19.93 17.74
N TYR A 478 15.90 18.70 17.21
CA TYR A 478 16.78 17.65 17.73
C TYR A 478 18.16 17.62 17.06
N TRP A 479 18.20 17.62 15.73
CA TRP A 479 19.44 17.84 14.97
C TRP A 479 19.73 19.33 14.90
N GLY A 480 18.71 20.13 14.53
CA GLY A 480 18.75 21.57 14.64
C GLY A 480 19.57 22.29 13.57
N TYR A 481 19.78 21.69 12.40
CA TYR A 481 20.46 22.31 11.27
C TYR A 481 19.58 23.27 10.44
N ALA A 482 18.28 23.36 10.75
CA ALA A 482 17.32 24.26 10.14
C ALA A 482 16.33 24.81 11.18
N ALA A 483 16.84 25.39 12.27
CA ALA A 483 16.02 25.81 13.41
C ALA A 483 14.96 26.89 13.08
N ASP A 484 15.24 27.73 12.09
CA ASP A 484 14.40 28.81 11.57
C ASP A 484 13.47 28.38 10.43
N GLU A 485 13.44 27.09 10.07
CA GLU A 485 12.54 26.54 9.04
C GLU A 485 11.07 26.82 9.38
N ALA A 486 10.34 27.42 8.43
CA ALA A 486 8.92 27.75 8.53
C ALA A 486 8.18 27.38 7.23
N LEU A 487 8.27 26.11 6.84
CA LEU A 487 7.64 25.60 5.62
C LEU A 487 6.14 25.33 5.82
N SER A 488 5.36 25.64 4.78
CA SER A 488 3.98 25.18 4.68
C SER A 488 3.91 23.67 4.39
N ASN A 489 2.77 23.02 4.65
CA ASN A 489 2.60 21.59 4.36
C ASN A 489 2.83 21.27 2.87
N ALA A 490 2.42 22.15 1.96
CA ALA A 490 2.68 21.98 0.52
C ALA A 490 4.19 22.00 0.19
N GLU A 491 4.97 22.79 0.93
CA GLU A 491 6.42 22.84 0.77
C GLU A 491 7.12 21.65 1.44
N LEU A 492 6.56 21.10 2.52
CA LEU A 492 7.01 19.84 3.11
C LEU A 492 6.81 18.68 2.10
N ILE A 493 5.62 18.56 1.51
CA ILE A 493 5.31 17.54 0.48
C ILE A 493 6.23 17.69 -0.74
N ALA A 494 6.53 18.93 -1.15
CA ALA A 494 7.47 19.21 -2.23
C ALA A 494 8.95 19.09 -1.82
N GLU A 495 9.23 18.61 -0.61
CA GLU A 495 10.56 18.40 -0.04
C GLU A 495 11.48 19.64 -0.10
N LYS A 496 10.92 20.84 0.11
CA LYS A 496 11.67 22.11 0.09
C LYS A 496 12.50 22.37 1.36
N TYR A 497 13.00 21.31 1.98
CA TYR A 497 13.87 21.36 3.15
C TYR A 497 15.25 20.80 2.82
N ARG A 498 16.23 21.11 3.68
CA ARG A 498 17.55 20.49 3.65
C ARG A 498 17.48 19.07 4.22
N GLY A 499 18.20 18.14 3.59
CA GLY A 499 18.32 16.76 4.04
C GLY A 499 17.21 15.84 3.52
N ILE A 500 17.38 14.53 3.72
CA ILE A 500 16.44 13.50 3.25
C ILE A 500 16.22 12.43 4.31
N ARG A 501 15.15 11.63 4.14
CA ARG A 501 14.75 10.56 5.06
C ARG A 501 14.62 9.18 4.39
N PRO A 502 15.68 8.62 3.79
CA PRO A 502 15.61 7.39 2.99
C PRO A 502 15.11 6.19 3.80
N ALA A 503 14.10 5.50 3.26
CA ALA A 503 13.50 4.32 3.85
C ALA A 503 13.86 3.06 3.05
N ALA A 504 14.34 2.03 3.75
CA ALA A 504 14.71 0.75 3.16
C ALA A 504 13.56 0.15 2.33
N GLY A 505 13.85 -0.29 1.10
CA GLY A 505 12.87 -0.76 0.12
C GLY A 505 12.52 0.27 -0.95
N TYR A 506 12.78 1.56 -0.71
CA TYR A 506 12.69 2.57 -1.76
C TYR A 506 13.87 2.47 -2.74
N PRO A 507 13.74 2.99 -3.98
CA PRO A 507 14.78 2.87 -4.99
C PRO A 507 16.18 3.38 -4.57
N ALA A 508 16.28 4.32 -3.62
CA ALA A 508 17.57 4.82 -3.12
C ALA A 508 18.30 3.84 -2.20
N CYS A 509 17.57 2.95 -1.53
CA CYS A 509 18.09 1.92 -0.64
C CYS A 509 17.18 0.68 -0.73
N PRO A 510 17.23 -0.07 -1.85
CA PRO A 510 16.22 -1.07 -2.18
C PRO A 510 16.28 -2.33 -1.31
N ASP A 511 17.35 -2.53 -0.53
CA ASP A 511 17.45 -3.67 0.37
C ASP A 511 16.48 -3.52 1.56
N HIS A 512 15.52 -4.45 1.65
CA HIS A 512 14.58 -4.49 2.76
C HIS A 512 15.23 -4.95 4.08
N THR A 513 16.34 -5.70 4.04
CA THR A 513 16.92 -6.31 5.24
C THR A 513 17.56 -5.29 6.18
N GLU A 514 17.93 -4.09 5.69
CA GLU A 514 18.42 -2.97 6.53
C GLU A 514 17.41 -2.53 7.61
N LYS A 515 16.12 -2.87 7.50
CA LYS A 515 15.15 -2.60 8.57
C LYS A 515 15.45 -3.36 9.85
N GLY A 516 15.99 -4.58 9.77
CA GLY A 516 16.34 -5.36 10.97
C GLY A 516 17.39 -4.65 11.83
N PRO A 517 18.58 -4.33 11.27
CA PRO A 517 19.58 -3.50 11.93
C PRO A 517 19.02 -2.16 12.43
N LEU A 518 18.19 -1.46 11.66
CA LEU A 518 17.53 -0.22 12.09
C LEU A 518 16.64 -0.42 13.32
N PHE A 519 15.81 -1.47 13.35
CA PHE A 519 14.96 -1.79 14.48
C PHE A 519 15.79 -2.10 15.73
N ALA A 520 16.90 -2.83 15.57
CA ALA A 520 17.82 -3.12 16.66
C ALA A 520 18.55 -1.86 17.17
N LEU A 521 18.95 -0.94 16.28
CA LEU A 521 19.59 0.33 16.63
C LEU A 521 18.73 1.14 17.59
N LEU A 522 17.42 1.21 17.29
CA LEU A 522 16.42 2.03 17.99
C LEU A 522 15.67 1.28 19.10
N ASP A 523 15.90 -0.02 19.27
CA ASP A 523 15.05 -0.90 20.09
C ASP A 523 13.55 -0.68 19.75
N ALA A 524 13.26 -0.62 18.45
CA ALA A 524 11.99 -0.11 17.93
C ALA A 524 10.79 -0.94 18.41
N THR A 525 10.91 -2.27 18.40
CA THR A 525 9.83 -3.14 18.87
C THR A 525 9.43 -2.86 20.31
N LYS A 526 10.40 -2.69 21.20
CA LYS A 526 10.12 -2.37 22.60
C LYS A 526 9.56 -0.96 22.77
N ASN A 527 10.12 0.00 22.03
CA ASN A 527 9.81 1.42 22.23
C ASN A 527 8.51 1.86 21.55
N THR A 528 8.05 1.17 20.51
CA THR A 528 6.86 1.55 19.75
C THR A 528 5.78 0.48 19.67
N GLY A 529 6.09 -0.79 19.93
CA GLY A 529 5.19 -1.91 19.69
C GLY A 529 5.17 -2.39 18.24
N MET A 530 6.00 -1.81 17.36
CA MET A 530 6.13 -2.26 15.97
C MET A 530 6.90 -3.58 15.84
N ALA A 531 6.55 -4.41 14.87
CA ALA A 531 7.25 -5.66 14.57
C ALA A 531 7.67 -5.73 13.10
N LEU A 532 8.64 -6.59 12.80
CA LEU A 532 9.03 -6.96 11.44
C LEU A 532 8.58 -8.39 11.16
N THR A 533 8.04 -8.62 9.96
CA THR A 533 7.79 -9.96 9.43
C THR A 533 9.08 -10.60 8.91
N GLU A 534 9.04 -11.87 8.51
CA GLU A 534 10.18 -12.53 7.85
C GLU A 534 10.59 -11.87 6.53
N SER A 535 9.68 -11.12 5.89
CA SER A 535 9.94 -10.34 4.66
C SER A 535 10.31 -8.88 4.95
N PHE A 536 10.56 -8.53 6.22
CA PHE A 536 10.81 -7.17 6.68
C PHE A 536 9.69 -6.18 6.32
N ALA A 537 8.44 -6.66 6.23
CA ALA A 537 7.27 -5.77 6.30
C ALA A 537 7.08 -5.33 7.76
N MET A 538 6.58 -4.11 7.98
CA MET A 538 6.33 -3.60 9.32
C MET A 538 4.89 -3.86 9.74
N HIS A 539 4.68 -4.25 11.00
CA HIS A 539 3.37 -4.33 11.63
C HIS A 539 3.30 -3.35 12.80
N PRO A 540 2.24 -2.53 12.96
CA PRO A 540 1.07 -2.39 12.07
C PRO A 540 1.42 -1.94 10.65
N ALA A 541 0.54 -2.19 9.68
CA ALA A 541 0.77 -1.79 8.28
C ALA A 541 0.99 -0.28 8.13
N ALA A 542 0.24 0.53 8.89
CA ALA A 542 0.43 1.97 9.01
C ALA A 542 1.69 2.32 9.81
N SER A 543 2.86 2.07 9.21
CA SER A 543 4.18 2.27 9.80
C SER A 543 5.20 2.76 8.78
N VAL A 544 6.12 3.60 9.23
CA VAL A 544 7.24 4.12 8.43
C VAL A 544 8.53 4.02 9.22
N SER A 545 9.62 3.59 8.58
CA SER A 545 10.95 3.60 9.18
C SER A 545 12.01 3.95 8.15
N GLY A 546 13.05 4.66 8.57
CA GLY A 546 14.14 5.04 7.68
C GLY A 546 15.28 5.72 8.41
N PHE A 547 16.22 6.24 7.63
CA PHE A 547 17.36 7.00 8.11
C PHE A 547 17.16 8.50 7.86
N TYR A 548 17.98 9.34 8.49
CA TYR A 548 18.06 10.78 8.23
C TYR A 548 19.46 11.15 7.79
N LEU A 549 19.56 11.88 6.67
CA LEU A 549 20.80 12.45 6.15
C LEU A 549 20.67 13.98 6.10
N ALA A 550 21.57 14.70 6.76
CA ALA A 550 21.51 16.16 6.90
C ALA A 550 22.31 16.93 5.84
N HIS A 551 23.07 16.25 4.98
CA HIS A 551 23.90 16.92 3.98
C HIS A 551 23.01 17.74 3.01
N PRO A 552 23.37 19.01 2.71
CA PRO A 552 22.54 19.89 1.88
C PRO A 552 22.30 19.38 0.46
N GLU A 553 23.23 18.58 -0.08
CA GLU A 553 23.09 17.98 -1.40
C GLU A 553 22.52 16.56 -1.40
N ALA A 554 22.19 16.02 -0.22
CA ALA A 554 21.55 14.72 -0.11
C ALA A 554 20.23 14.74 -0.88
N ARG A 555 20.01 13.69 -1.68
CA ARG A 555 18.85 13.60 -2.57
C ARG A 555 18.48 12.14 -2.78
N TYR A 556 17.22 11.91 -3.12
CA TYR A 556 16.81 10.60 -3.61
C TYR A 556 17.32 10.36 -5.03
N PHE A 557 17.83 9.16 -5.25
CA PHE A 557 18.23 8.64 -6.55
C PHE A 557 17.81 7.16 -6.60
N ALA A 558 17.72 6.57 -7.79
CA ALA A 558 17.43 5.15 -7.92
C ALA A 558 18.73 4.35 -8.09
N VAL A 559 18.95 3.37 -7.23
CA VAL A 559 19.83 2.23 -7.51
C VAL A 559 19.02 1.30 -8.41
N THR A 560 19.37 1.28 -9.70
CA THR A 560 18.78 0.37 -10.69
C THR A 560 19.65 -0.88 -10.80
N LYS A 561 19.92 -1.38 -12.00
CA LYS A 561 20.77 -2.56 -12.22
C LYS A 561 22.16 -2.43 -11.59
N ILE A 562 22.54 -3.41 -10.78
CA ILE A 562 23.91 -3.60 -10.26
C ILE A 562 24.59 -4.79 -10.96
N GLY A 563 25.92 -4.77 -11.00
CA GLY A 563 26.76 -5.82 -11.50
C GLY A 563 27.04 -6.89 -10.46
N ARG A 564 27.50 -8.05 -10.93
CA ARG A 564 27.85 -9.21 -10.09
C ARG A 564 28.94 -8.89 -9.08
N ASP A 565 29.89 -8.03 -9.45
CA ASP A 565 30.97 -7.57 -8.59
C ASP A 565 30.46 -6.82 -7.35
N GLN A 566 29.45 -5.96 -7.50
CA GLN A 566 28.81 -5.28 -6.37
C GLN A 566 27.96 -6.22 -5.53
N LEU A 567 27.24 -7.14 -6.17
CA LEU A 567 26.44 -8.15 -5.47
C LEU A 567 27.32 -9.04 -4.57
N GLU A 568 28.47 -9.52 -5.08
CA GLU A 568 29.42 -10.33 -4.32
C GLU A 568 30.07 -9.54 -3.16
N ASP A 569 30.47 -8.28 -3.42
CA ASP A 569 30.99 -7.36 -2.39
C ASP A 569 29.95 -7.06 -1.30
N TYR A 570 28.69 -6.83 -1.69
CA TYR A 570 27.57 -6.58 -0.77
C TYR A 570 27.26 -7.82 0.08
N ALA A 571 27.16 -9.01 -0.52
CA ALA A 571 26.95 -10.26 0.20
C ALA A 571 28.02 -10.47 1.26
N LYS A 572 29.29 -10.23 0.90
CA LYS A 572 30.42 -10.29 1.85
C LYS A 572 30.29 -9.27 2.99
N ARG A 573 29.96 -8.01 2.71
CA ARG A 573 29.76 -6.96 3.73
C ARG A 573 28.65 -7.30 4.71
N LYS A 574 27.56 -7.91 4.23
CA LYS A 574 26.41 -8.34 5.03
C LYS A 574 26.61 -9.66 5.76
N GLY A 575 27.67 -10.41 5.46
CA GLY A 575 27.82 -11.79 5.93
C GLY A 575 26.75 -12.74 5.39
N MET A 576 26.18 -12.43 4.22
CA MET A 576 25.18 -13.24 3.53
C MET A 576 25.84 -14.15 2.49
N THR A 577 25.19 -15.27 2.20
CA THR A 577 25.52 -16.03 0.98
C THR A 577 25.14 -15.23 -0.26
N LEU A 578 25.79 -15.54 -1.39
CA LEU A 578 25.47 -14.89 -2.66
C LEU A 578 23.99 -15.11 -3.06
N ALA A 579 23.47 -16.31 -2.86
CA ALA A 579 22.07 -16.65 -3.19
C ALA A 579 21.06 -15.87 -2.33
N GLU A 580 21.36 -15.64 -1.04
CA GLU A 580 20.50 -14.79 -0.19
C GLU A 580 20.51 -13.34 -0.68
N ALA A 581 21.69 -12.80 -1.02
CA ALA A 581 21.79 -11.45 -1.56
C ALA A 581 21.07 -11.33 -2.91
N GLU A 582 21.17 -12.34 -3.78
CA GLU A 582 20.44 -12.41 -5.06
C GLU A 582 18.93 -12.35 -4.86
N ARG A 583 18.42 -13.07 -3.86
CA ARG A 583 16.99 -13.07 -3.53
C ARG A 583 16.51 -11.68 -3.11
N TRP A 584 17.18 -11.04 -2.15
CA TRP A 584 16.75 -9.74 -1.64
C TRP A 584 16.94 -8.61 -2.64
N LEU A 585 17.97 -8.70 -3.49
CA LEU A 585 18.30 -7.69 -4.50
C LEU A 585 17.77 -8.04 -5.89
N ALA A 586 16.96 -9.10 -6.05
CA ALA A 586 16.38 -9.51 -7.33
C ALA A 586 15.78 -8.36 -8.19
N PRO A 587 15.11 -7.33 -7.61
CA PRO A 587 14.58 -6.20 -8.38
C PRO A 587 15.63 -5.34 -9.07
N VAL A 588 16.89 -5.39 -8.61
CA VAL A 588 18.01 -4.57 -9.09
C VAL A 588 19.10 -5.39 -9.80
N LEU A 589 18.83 -6.63 -10.19
CA LEU A 589 19.77 -7.51 -10.90
C LEU A 589 19.57 -7.61 -12.42
#